data_AF-A0A534TWM0-F1
#
_entry.id   AF-A0A534TWM0-F1
#
_cell.length_a   1.000
_cell.length_b   1.000
_cell.length_c   1.000
_cell.angle_alpha   90.00
_cell.angle_beta   90.00
_cell.angle_gamma   90.00
#
_symmetry.space_group_name_H-M   'P 1'
#
loop_
_entity.id
_entity.type
_entity.pdbx_description
1 polymer ?
#
loop_
_entity_poly.entity_id
_entity_poly.type
_entity_poly.pdbx_seq_one_letter_code
_entity_poly.pdbx_strand_id
1 'polypeptide(L)'
;MGADNTLRRRILGEFRKAHEANKEAPFLHTRQHLTERLGETYEVLAPQMQFLEQNRYLHWKASDVFKISPKGLRATHTPEDLAREFPD
;
A
#
# COMPACT_ATOMS: atom_id res chain seq x y z
N MET A 1 13.49 -9.50 5.22
CA MET A 1 12.13 -9.68 5.77
C MET A 1 11.67 -8.45 6.55
N GLY A 2 12.36 -8.00 7.60
CA GLY A 2 11.94 -6.80 8.37
C GLY A 2 11.90 -5.47 7.60
N ALA A 3 12.93 -5.18 6.80
CA ALA A 3 12.96 -3.97 5.97
C ALA A 3 11.81 -3.93 4.93
N ASP A 4 11.53 -5.07 4.31
CA ASP A 4 10.41 -5.21 3.36
C ASP A 4 9.05 -5.00 4.05
N ASN A 5 8.88 -5.58 5.24
CA ASN A 5 7.66 -5.43 6.03
C ASN A 5 7.46 -3.98 6.46
N THR A 6 8.51 -3.29 6.90
CA THR A 6 8.46 -1.86 7.17
C THR A 6 7.99 -1.06 5.96
N LEU A 7 8.52 -1.34 4.77
CA LEU A 7 8.11 -0.64 3.55
C LEU A 7 6.65 -0.96 3.17
N ARG A 8 6.22 -2.22 3.29
CA ARG A 8 4.82 -2.63 3.06
C ARG A 8 3.84 -1.90 3.98
N ARG A 9 4.18 -1.75 5.27
CA ARG A 9 3.39 -0.98 6.23
C ARG A 9 3.25 0.47 5.78
N ARG A 10 4.35 1.11 5.35
CA ARG A 10 4.33 2.49 4.81
C ARG A 10 3.45 2.62 3.57
N ILE A 11 3.58 1.69 2.60
CA ILE A 11 2.76 1.67 1.38
C ILE A 11 1.27 1.55 1.72
N LEU A 12 0.88 0.58 2.55
CA LEU A 12 -0.52 0.39 2.94
C LEU A 12 -1.08 1.59 3.70
N GLY A 13 -0.26 2.28 4.50
CA GLY A 13 -0.61 3.54 5.14
C GLY A 13 -0.99 4.63 4.14
N GLU A 14 -0.24 4.79 3.05
CA GLU A 14 -0.57 5.77 2.01
C GLU A 14 -1.88 5.44 1.28
N PHE A 15 -2.11 4.16 0.99
CA PHE A 15 -3.38 3.72 0.43
C PHE A 15 -4.56 3.91 1.38
N ARG A 16 -4.35 3.74 2.70
CA ARG A 16 -5.39 4.03 3.70
C ARG A 16 -5.71 5.53 3.73
N LYS A 17 -4.70 6.39 3.74
CA LYS A 17 -4.88 7.85 3.67
C LYS A 17 -5.64 8.26 2.41
N ALA A 18 -5.30 7.70 1.25
CA ALA A 18 -6.02 7.95 0.01
C ALA A 18 -7.49 7.51 0.09
N HIS A 19 -7.77 6.39 0.75
CA HIS A 19 -9.13 5.90 0.96
C HIS A 19 -9.96 6.80 1.87
N GLU A 20 -9.38 7.29 2.96
CA GLU A 20 -10.08 8.22 3.87
C GLU A 20 -10.29 9.59 3.22
N ALA A 21 -9.35 10.06 2.41
CA ALA A 21 -9.44 11.35 1.72
C ALA A 21 -10.52 11.37 0.63
N ASN A 22 -10.73 10.26 -0.08
CA ASN A 22 -11.77 10.16 -1.12
C ASN A 22 -12.26 8.72 -1.27
N LYS A 23 -13.48 8.44 -0.78
CA LYS A 23 -14.08 7.10 -0.84
C LYS A 23 -14.56 6.69 -2.24
N GLU A 24 -14.85 7.65 -3.11
CA GLU A 24 -15.34 7.40 -4.48
C GLU A 24 -14.18 7.08 -5.44
N ALA A 25 -13.03 7.73 -5.24
CA ALA A 25 -11.83 7.55 -6.05
C ALA A 25 -10.55 7.33 -5.22
N PRO A 26 -10.45 6.24 -4.43
CA PRO A 26 -9.33 5.99 -3.51
C PRO A 26 -8.11 5.38 -4.23
N PHE A 27 -7.66 6.01 -5.31
CA PHE A 27 -6.66 5.47 -6.21
C PHE A 27 -5.29 6.14 -6.02
N LEU A 28 -4.22 5.35 -6.06
CA LEU A 28 -2.86 5.87 -6.12
C LEU A 28 -2.11 5.25 -7.30
N HIS A 29 -1.41 6.09 -8.03
CA HIS A 29 -0.48 5.68 -9.07
C HIS A 29 0.90 5.46 -8.44
N THR A 30 1.50 4.30 -8.69
CA THR A 30 2.76 3.90 -8.03
C THR A 30 3.91 4.82 -8.42
N ARG A 31 4.16 5.00 -9.72
CA ARG A 31 5.30 5.80 -10.23
C ARG A 31 5.21 7.31 -10.02
N GLN A 32 4.00 7.83 -9.83
CA GLN A 32 3.75 9.28 -9.74
C GLN A 32 3.51 9.65 -8.29
N HIS A 33 2.53 9.02 -7.63
CA HIS A 33 2.13 9.43 -6.28
C HIS A 33 2.96 8.75 -5.19
N LEU A 34 3.18 7.42 -5.26
CA LEU A 34 3.83 6.70 -4.15
C LEU A 34 5.33 6.98 -4.05
N THR A 35 6.03 7.06 -5.17
CA THR A 35 7.46 7.42 -5.23
C THR A 35 7.71 8.77 -4.57
N GLU A 36 6.92 9.79 -4.91
CA GLU A 36 6.99 11.13 -4.31
C GLU A 36 6.64 11.12 -2.81
N ARG A 37 5.55 10.45 -2.43
CA ARG A 37 5.07 10.43 -1.03
C ARG A 37 6.00 9.69 -0.07
N LEU A 38 6.66 8.63 -0.56
CA LEU A 38 7.53 7.79 0.25
C LEU A 38 9.00 8.16 0.12
N GLY A 39 9.37 8.97 -0.88
CA GLY A 39 10.76 9.28 -1.19
C GLY A 39 11.54 8.06 -1.67
N GLU A 40 10.86 7.08 -2.27
CA GLU A 40 11.43 5.81 -2.72
C GLU A 40 11.38 5.73 -4.25
N THR A 41 12.32 5.01 -4.86
CA THR A 41 12.29 4.78 -6.31
C THR A 41 11.25 3.73 -6.68
N TYR A 42 10.83 3.72 -7.94
CA TYR A 42 9.87 2.73 -8.43
C TYR A 42 10.43 1.30 -8.31
N GLU A 43 11.73 1.11 -8.54
CA GLU A 43 12.42 -0.18 -8.47
C GLU A 43 12.36 -0.77 -7.06
N VAL A 44 12.40 0.08 -6.03
CA VAL A 44 12.25 -0.32 -4.61
C VAL A 44 10.80 -0.66 -4.29
N LEU A 45 9.84 0.11 -4.81
CA LEU A 45 8.42 -0.07 -4.52
C LEU A 45 7.79 -1.25 -5.29
N ALA A 46 8.22 -1.51 -6.53
CA ALA A 46 7.58 -2.46 -7.43
C ALA A 46 7.46 -3.89 -6.86
N PRO A 47 8.50 -4.49 -6.26
CA PRO A 47 8.39 -5.82 -5.64
C PRO A 47 7.38 -5.85 -4.49
N GLN A 48 7.27 -4.77 -3.72
CA GLN A 48 6.34 -4.69 -2.59
C GLN A 48 4.90 -4.49 -3.08
N MET A 49 4.70 -3.67 -4.12
CA MET A 49 3.41 -3.51 -4.77
C MET A 49 2.90 -4.84 -5.34
N GLN A 50 3.77 -5.60 -6.01
CA GLN A 50 3.45 -6.93 -6.51
C GLN A 50 3.06 -7.88 -5.38
N PHE A 51 3.85 -7.92 -4.29
CA PHE A 51 3.52 -8.73 -3.13
C PHE A 51 2.14 -8.37 -2.55
N LEU A 52 1.88 -7.08 -2.34
CA LEU A 52 0.64 -6.60 -1.73
C LEU A 52 -0.59 -6.85 -2.61
N GLU A 53 -0.42 -6.79 -3.93
CA GLU A 53 -1.47 -7.12 -4.89
C GLU A 53 -1.76 -8.63 -4.92
N GLN A 54 -0.73 -9.47 -5.04
CA GLN A 54 -0.86 -10.94 -5.00
C GLN A 54 -1.51 -11.44 -3.70
N ASN A 55 -1.17 -10.81 -2.57
CA ASN A 55 -1.74 -11.13 -1.26
C ASN A 55 -3.06 -10.40 -0.96
N ARG A 56 -3.65 -9.77 -1.99
CA ARG A 56 -4.98 -9.15 -1.96
C ARG A 56 -5.13 -7.98 -0.98
N TYR A 57 -4.04 -7.33 -0.57
CA TYR A 57 -4.13 -6.08 0.20
C TYR A 57 -4.45 -4.89 -0.71
N LEU A 58 -4.02 -4.94 -1.97
CA LEU A 58 -4.30 -3.95 -3.00
C LEU A 58 -5.04 -4.58 -4.18
N HIS A 59 -5.83 -3.78 -4.89
CA HIS A 59 -6.44 -4.14 -6.16
C HIS A 59 -5.91 -3.24 -7.27
N TRP A 60 -5.31 -3.85 -8.29
CA TRP A 60 -4.93 -3.17 -9.52
C TRP A 60 -6.17 -2.65 -10.27
N LYS A 61 -5.98 -1.53 -10.98
CA LYS A 61 -7.00 -0.90 -11.81
C LYS A 61 -6.56 -0.74 -13.26
N ALA A 62 -5.50 0.03 -13.49
CA ALA A 62 -4.90 0.27 -14.80
C ALA A 62 -3.55 0.95 -14.60
N SER A 63 -2.57 0.72 -15.47
CA SER A 63 -1.32 1.51 -15.57
C SER A 63 -0.71 1.93 -14.22
N ASP A 64 -0.27 0.96 -13.40
CA ASP A 64 0.30 1.18 -12.06
C ASP A 64 -0.60 1.91 -11.04
N VAL A 65 -1.90 2.04 -11.33
CA VAL A 65 -2.92 2.55 -10.41
C VAL A 65 -3.55 1.40 -9.63
N PHE A 66 -3.57 1.56 -8.31
CA PHE A 66 -4.14 0.60 -7.38
C PHE A 66 -5.12 1.29 -6.42
N LYS A 67 -5.94 0.51 -5.75
CA LYS A 67 -6.67 0.93 -4.54
C LYS A 67 -6.52 -0.07 -3.43
N ILE A 68 -6.73 0.37 -2.19
CA ILE A 68 -6.80 -0.55 -1.05
C ILE A 68 -7.99 -1.50 -1.19
N SER A 69 -7.78 -2.77 -0.87
CA SER A 69 -8.84 -3.77 -0.84
C SER A 69 -9.54 -3.79 0.52
N PRO A 70 -10.67 -4.51 0.68
CA PRO A 70 -11.26 -4.76 1.99
C PRO A 70 -10.31 -5.46 2.98
N LYS A 71 -9.41 -6.34 2.50
CA LYS A 71 -8.38 -6.95 3.35
C LYS A 71 -7.36 -5.92 3.78
N GLY A 72 -6.90 -5.07 2.86
CA GLY A 72 -6.00 -3.96 3.17
C GLY A 72 -6.59 -2.99 4.19
N LEU A 73 -7.89 -2.69 4.09
CA LEU A 73 -8.59 -1.83 5.05
C LEU A 73 -8.64 -2.43 6.46
N ARG A 74 -8.86 -3.75 6.57
CA ARG A 74 -8.80 -4.45 7.87
C ARG A 74 -7.38 -4.46 8.43
N ALA A 75 -6.40 -4.77 7.59
CA ALA A 75 -4.99 -4.78 7.99
C ALA A 75 -4.49 -3.40 8.42
N THR A 76 -5.11 -2.31 7.95
CA THR A 76 -4.77 -0.92 8.29
C THR A 76 -5.78 -0.27 9.24
N HIS A 77 -6.60 -1.07 9.94
CA HIS A 77 -7.61 -0.54 10.85
C HIS A 77 -6.97 0.14 12.06
N THR A 78 -5.92 -0.47 12.62
CA THR A 78 -5.07 0.12 13.66
C THR A 78 -3.59 -0.11 13.33
N PRO A 79 -2.67 0.67 13.93
CA PRO A 79 -1.23 0.42 13.82
C PRO A 79 -0.83 -0.99 14.28
N GLU A 80 -1.49 -1.53 15.31
CA GLU A 80 -1.20 -2.85 15.87
C GLU A 80 -1.66 -3.98 14.95
N ASP A 81 -2.82 -3.83 14.30
CA ASP A 81 -3.28 -4.79 13.28
C ASP A 81 -2.28 -4.87 12.12
N LEU A 82 -1.76 -3.71 11.70
CA LEU A 82 -0.80 -3.62 10.61
C LEU A 82 0.55 -4.23 11.00
N ALA A 83 1.01 -4.00 12.23
CA ALA A 83 2.24 -4.59 12.75
C ALA A 83 2.14 -6.11 12.94
N ARG A 84 0.96 -6.63 13.30
CA ARG A 84 0.71 -8.08 13.39
C ARG A 84 0.73 -8.75 12.01
N GLU A 85 0.19 -8.10 10.99
CA GLU A 85 0.21 -8.60 9.61
C GLU A 85 1.62 -8.57 9.01
N PHE A 86 2.43 -7.56 9.38
CA PHE A 86 3.78 -7.35 8.86
C PHE A 86 4.78 -7.10 10.01
N PRO A 87 5.26 -8.16 10.68
CA PRO A 87 6.21 -8.04 11.79
C PRO A 87 7.62 -7.65 11.29
N ASP A 88 8.39 -7.00 12.16
CA ASP A 88 9.80 -6.63 11.90
C ASP A 88 10.76 -7.83 11.90
#